data_AF-A0A2V7MIW3-F1
#
_entry.id   AF-A0A2V7MIW3-F1
#
_cell.length_a   1.000
_cell.length_b   1.000
_cell.length_c   1.000
_cell.angle_alpha   90.00
_cell.angle_beta   90.00
_cell.angle_gamma   90.00
#
_symmetry.space_group_name_H-M   'P 1'
#
loop_
_entity.id
_entity.type
_entity.pdbx_description
1 polymer ?
#
loop_
_entity_poly.entity_id
_entity_poly.type
_entity_poly.pdbx_seq_one_letter_code
_entity_poly.pdbx_strand_id
1 'polypeptide(L)' 'MTRRVAITGLGFVTPLGTDVHSTWEGLVAGRSGAGRITRFDPAQSPVKFA' A
#
# COMPACT_ATOMS: atom_id res chain seq x y z
N MET A 1 -13.59 26.31 -20.30
CA MET A 1 -13.79 26.43 -18.84
C MET A 1 -13.08 25.27 -18.16
N THR A 2 -12.05 25.51 -17.35
CA THR A 2 -11.37 24.47 -16.55
C THR A 2 -12.07 24.32 -15.21
N ARG A 3 -12.49 23.10 -14.86
CA ARG A 3 -13.14 22.79 -13.57
C ARG A 3 -12.10 22.83 -12.45
N ARG A 4 -12.31 23.67 -11.43
CA ARG A 4 -11.47 23.71 -10.23
C ARG A 4 -11.91 22.61 -9.27
N VAL A 5 -10.96 21.83 -8.77
CA VAL A 5 -11.18 20.74 -7.81
C VAL A 5 -10.25 20.98 -6.62
N ALA A 6 -10.75 20.75 -5.41
CA ALA A 6 -9.99 20.81 -4.17
C ALA A 6 -9.96 19.42 -3.52
N ILE A 7 -8.81 19.05 -2.95
CA ILE A 7 -8.65 17.90 -2.07
C ILE A 7 -8.66 18.43 -0.65
N THR A 8 -9.61 17.98 0.17
CA THR A 8 -9.82 18.48 1.55
C THR A 8 -9.29 17.53 2.63
N GLY A 9 -8.82 16.34 2.25
CA GLY A 9 -8.25 15.37 3.18
C GLY A 9 -7.71 14.14 2.45
N LEU A 10 -6.77 13.46 3.10
CA LEU A 10 -6.16 12.21 2.63
C LEU A 10 -5.97 11.27 3.83
N GLY A 11 -6.14 9.97 3.59
CA GLY A 11 -5.96 8.92 4.60
C GLY A 11 -5.56 7.60 3.92
N PHE A 12 -4.71 6.84 4.58
CA PHE A 12 -4.11 5.62 4.03
C PHE A 12 -4.11 4.53 5.08
N VAL A 13 -4.48 3.31 4.68
CA VAL A 13 -4.26 2.08 5.47
C VAL A 13 -3.67 1.06 4.52
N THR A 14 -2.37 0.82 4.64
CA THR A 14 -1.61 -0.01 3.71
C THR A 14 -0.57 -0.86 4.47
N PRO A 15 0.04 -1.86 3.83
CA PRO A 15 1.18 -2.56 4.43
C PRO A 15 2.40 -1.66 4.68
N LEU A 16 2.49 -0.48 4.05
CA LEU A 16 3.56 0.50 4.28
C LEU A 16 3.25 1.47 5.44
N GLY A 17 2.06 1.38 6.03
CA GLY A 17 1.65 2.09 7.23
C GLY A 17 0.20 2.55 7.19
N THR A 18 -0.26 3.13 8.31
CA THR A 18 -1.68 3.44 8.57
C THR A 18 -1.97 4.94 8.55
N ASP A 19 -1.04 5.73 8.03
CA ASP A 19 -1.22 7.16 7.78
C ASP A 19 -0.53 7.59 6.48
N VAL A 20 -0.79 8.83 6.09
CA VAL A 20 -0.26 9.42 4.85
C VAL A 20 1.26 9.49 4.89
N HIS A 21 1.85 9.90 6.02
CA HIS A 21 3.28 10.13 6.15
C HIS A 21 4.05 8.81 6.05
N SER A 22 3.69 7.81 6.86
CA SER A 22 4.36 6.52 6.89
C SER A 22 4.29 5.81 5.53
N THR A 23 3.11 5.87 4.89
CA THR A 23 2.89 5.23 3.59
C THR A 23 3.71 5.93 2.51
N TRP A 24 3.68 7.27 2.47
CA TRP A 24 4.43 8.05 1.48
C TRP A 24 5.94 7.84 1.60
N GLU A 25 6.48 7.88 2.82
CA GLU A 25 7.89 7.63 3.07
C GLU A 25 8.30 6.23 2.58
N GLY A 26 7.45 5.22 2.80
CA GLY A 26 7.71 3.86 2.32
C GLY A 26 7.73 3.73 0.81
N LEU A 27 6.80 4.39 0.13
CA LEU A 27 6.75 4.41 -1.32
C LEU A 27 7.98 5.09 -1.92
N VAL A 28 8.33 6.28 -1.41
CA VAL A 28 9.49 7.05 -1.91
C VAL A 28 10.80 6.32 -1.63
N ALA A 29 10.92 5.63 -0.50
CA ALA A 29 12.08 4.80 -0.18
C ALA A 29 12.13 3.46 -0.95
N GLY A 30 11.15 3.17 -1.80
CA GLY A 30 11.08 1.92 -2.58
C GLY A 30 10.83 0.67 -1.73
N ARG A 31 10.24 0.82 -0.53
CA ARG A 31 9.91 -0.31 0.33
C ARG A 31 8.74 -1.08 -0.28
N SER A 32 8.87 -2.41 -0.38
CA SER A 32 7.76 -3.28 -0.78
C SER A 32 6.80 -3.47 0.39
N GLY A 33 5.51 -3.25 0.14
CA GLY A 33 4.45 -3.63 1.08
C GLY A 33 4.06 -5.11 0.99
N ALA A 34 4.48 -5.80 -0.08
CA ALA A 34 4.19 -7.21 -0.29
C ALA A 34 5.32 -8.10 0.26
N GLY A 35 4.94 -9.26 0.80
CA GLY A 35 5.85 -10.26 1.35
C GLY A 35 5.34 -11.68 1.16
N ARG A 36 6.09 -12.69 1.62
CA ARG A 36 5.66 -14.11 1.54
C ARG A 36 4.32 -14.29 2.25
N ILE A 37 3.37 -15.02 1.64
CA ILE A 37 2.13 -15.40 2.31
C ILE A 37 2.47 -16.27 3.53
N THR A 38 2.04 -15.84 4.72
CA THR A 38 2.22 -16.57 5.99
C THR A 38 0.90 -17.01 6.61
N ARG A 39 -0.24 -16.51 6.11
CA ARG A 39 -1.57 -16.78 6.68
C ARG A 39 -2.10 -18.18 6.35
N PHE A 40 -1.60 -18.79 5.29
CA PHE A 40 -1.92 -20.15 4.85
C PHE A 40 -0.74 -20.72 4.06
N ASP A 41 -0.73 -22.04 3.80
CA ASP A 41 0.27 -22.66 2.92
C ASP A 41 -0.03 -22.33 1.45
N PRO A 42 0.80 -21.51 0.78
CA PRO A 42 0.53 -21.11 -0.59
C PRO A 42 1.00 -22.16 -1.61
N ALA A 43 1.43 -23.38 -1.24
CA ALA A 43 2.03 -24.37 -2.14
C ALA A 43 1.22 -24.61 -3.43
N GLN A 44 -0.11 -24.69 -3.34
CA GLN A 44 -1.00 -24.90 -4.48
C GLN A 44 -1.51 -23.60 -5.14
N SER A 45 -1.17 -22.42 -4.59
CA SER A 45 -1.55 -21.13 -5.16
C SER A 45 -0.57 -20.69 -6.26
N PRO A 46 -1.00 -20.22 -7.44
CA PRO A 46 -0.07 -19.68 -8.43
C PRO A 46 0.72 -18.45 -7.94
N VAL A 47 0.21 -17.75 -6.90
CA VAL A 47 0.85 -16.58 -6.26
C VAL A 47 1.30 -16.92 -4.84
N LYS A 48 2.53 -16.53 -4.47
CA LYS A 48 3.17 -16.87 -3.18
C LYS A 48 3.42 -15.69 -2.25
N PHE A 49 3.00 -14.50 -2.65
CA PHE A 49 3.15 -13.26 -1.88
C PHE A 49 1.80 -12.55 -1.74
N ALA A 50 1.67 -11.75 -0.69
CA ALA A 50 0.52 -10.89 -0.42
C ALA A 50 1.00 -9.58 0.20
#